data_AF-A0A3S4E5T7-F1
#
_entry.id   AF-A0A3S4E5T7-F1
#
_cell.length_a   1.000
_cell.length_b   1.000
_cell.length_c   1.000
_cell.angle_alpha   90.00
_cell.angle_beta   90.00
_cell.angle_gamma   90.00
#
_symmetry.space_group_name_H-M   'P 1'
#
loop_
_entity.id
_entity.type
_entity.pdbx_description
1 polymer ?
#
loop_
_entity_poly.entity_id
_entity_poly.type
_entity_poly.pdbx_seq_one_letter_code
_entity_poly.pdbx_strand_id
1 'polypeptide(L)' 'MHPDIRKTFVITETTYSDGGKAAGTPLVMIAAVAVVKNPWPARATYRIWRQKSVKWRRC' A
#
# COMPACT_ATOMS: atom_id res chain seq x y z
N MET A 1 -23.61 -0.27 -3.69
CA MET A 1 -23.33 -0.60 -2.28
C MET A 1 -21.89 -0.24 -1.99
N HIS A 2 -21.61 0.70 -1.10
CA HIS A 2 -20.22 1.05 -0.76
C HIS A 2 -19.57 -0.09 0.04
N PRO A 3 -18.31 -0.46 -0.26
CA PRO A 3 -17.57 -1.36 0.61
C PRO A 3 -17.45 -0.75 2.02
N ASP A 4 -17.66 -1.56 3.04
CA ASP A 4 -17.55 -1.17 4.46
C ASP A 4 -16.07 -0.95 4.81
N ILE A 5 -15.60 0.29 4.59
CA ILE A 5 -14.23 0.75 4.83
C ILE A 5 -14.18 1.43 6.20
N ARG A 6 -13.37 0.89 7.12
CA ARG A 6 -13.21 1.42 8.48
C ARG A 6 -12.22 2.58 8.57
N LYS A 7 -11.13 2.47 7.82
CA LYS A 7 -10.07 3.48 7.77
C LYS A 7 -9.25 3.31 6.51
N THR A 8 -8.74 4.43 6.03
CA THR A 8 -7.78 4.52 4.93
C THR A 8 -6.48 5.11 5.45
N PHE A 9 -5.38 4.66 4.90
CA PHE A 9 -4.05 5.12 5.25
C PHE A 9 -3.25 5.31 3.97
N VAL A 10 -2.65 6.49 3.83
CA VAL A 10 -1.82 6.86 2.69
C VAL A 10 -0.51 7.36 3.22
N ILE A 11 0.59 6.74 2.79
CA ILE A 11 1.94 7.21 3.04
C ILE A 11 2.52 7.66 1.72
N THR A 12 3.12 8.85 1.73
CA THR A 12 3.98 9.34 0.66
C THR A 12 5.39 9.47 1.22
N GLU A 13 6.30 8.69 0.70
CA GLU A 13 7.72 8.75 1.00
C GLU A 13 8.45 9.40 -0.17
N THR A 14 9.27 10.42 0.10
CA THR A 14 10.08 11.09 -0.92
C THR A 14 11.55 10.88 -0.59
N THR A 15 12.24 10.14 -1.45
CA THR A 15 13.66 9.82 -1.29
C THR A 15 14.49 10.80 -2.09
N TYR A 16 15.27 11.63 -1.39
CA TYR A 16 16.18 12.63 -1.98
C TYR A 16 17.59 12.10 -2.20
N SER A 17 17.99 11.08 -1.44
CA SER A 17 19.28 10.40 -1.60
C SER A 17 19.11 8.90 -1.35
N ASP A 18 19.73 8.10 -2.20
CA ASP A 18 19.74 6.64 -2.09
C ASP A 18 21.15 6.12 -2.35
N GLY A 19 21.59 5.12 -1.58
CA GLY A 19 22.94 4.56 -1.69
C GLY A 19 24.09 5.58 -1.59
N GLY A 20 23.90 6.69 -0.85
CA GLY A 20 24.91 7.74 -0.68
C GLY A 20 25.04 8.72 -1.85
N LYS A 21 24.16 8.67 -2.87
CA LYS A 21 24.13 9.63 -3.99
C LYS A 21 22.85 10.45 -3.96
N ALA A 22 22.96 11.74 -4.23
CA ALA A 22 21.78 12.59 -4.42
C ALA A 22 21.03 12.16 -5.68
N ALA A 23 19.72 11.97 -5.57
CA ALA A 23 18.88 11.68 -6.72
C ALA A 23 18.64 12.96 -7.50
N GLY A 24 19.05 13.02 -8.78
CA GLY A 24 18.80 14.19 -9.64
C GLY A 24 17.31 14.52 -9.79
N THR A 25 16.46 13.50 -9.67
CA THR A 25 15.00 13.64 -9.47
C THR A 25 14.59 12.79 -8.27
N PRO A 26 13.94 13.36 -7.24
CA PRO A 26 13.52 12.60 -6.06
C PRO A 26 12.57 11.45 -6.42
N LEU A 27 12.78 10.29 -5.81
CA LEU A 27 11.87 9.15 -5.97
C LEU A 27 10.69 9.33 -5.01
N VAL A 28 9.46 9.30 -5.53
CA VAL A 28 8.25 9.38 -4.71
C VAL A 28 7.57 8.02 -4.69
N MET A 29 7.47 7.42 -3.51
CA MET A 29 6.75 6.17 -3.28
C MET A 29 5.44 6.46 -2.55
N ILE A 30 4.33 6.02 -3.14
CA ILE A 30 2.99 6.19 -2.56
C ILE A 30 2.44 4.81 -2.21
N ALA A 31 2.15 4.60 -0.93
CA ALA A 31 1.49 3.40 -0.44
C ALA A 31 0.08 3.77 0.07
N ALA A 32 -0.94 3.13 -0.51
CA ALA A 32 -2.32 3.30 -0.09
C ALA A 32 -2.87 1.98 0.47
N VAL A 33 -3.48 2.05 1.64
CA VAL A 33 -4.03 0.91 2.36
C VAL A 33 -5.44 1.25 2.85
N ALA A 34 -6.36 0.32 2.69
CA ALA A 34 -7.71 0.42 3.24
C ALA A 34 -8.01 -0.80 4.12
N VAL A 35 -8.54 -0.55 5.31
CA VAL A 35 -9.02 -1.61 6.20
C VAL A 35 -10.50 -1.83 5.93
N VAL A 36 -10.82 -2.96 5.30
CA VAL A 36 -12.19 -3.38 4.95
C VAL A 36 -12.66 -4.54 5.80
N LYS A 37 -13.97 -4.64 6.03
CA LYS A 37 -14.58 -5.79 6.71
C LYS A 37 -14.37 -7.05 5.86
N ASN A 38 -13.81 -8.10 6.46
CA ASN A 38 -13.68 -9.41 5.81
C ASN A 38 -15.05 -10.13 5.81
N PRO A 39 -15.65 -10.43 4.64
CA PRO A 39 -16.96 -11.09 4.58
C PRO A 39 -16.91 -12.60 4.82
N TRP A 40 -15.72 -13.19 4.97
CA TRP A 40 -15.54 -14.63 5.16
C TRP A 40 -15.30 -14.98 6.64
N PRO A 41 -16.23 -15.69 7.31
CA PRO A 41 -16.03 -16.15 8.68
C PRO A 41 -14.86 -17.15 8.73
N ALA A 42 -14.07 -17.05 9.80
CA ALA A 42 -12.78 -17.69 9.94
C ALA A 42 -12.81 -19.21 9.71
N ARG A 43 -12.19 -19.67 8.62
CA ARG A 43 -11.67 -21.03 8.51
C ARG A 43 -10.17 -20.95 8.79
N ALA A 44 -9.74 -21.60 9.87
CA ALA A 44 -8.41 -21.54 10.44
C ALA A 44 -7.31 -21.84 9.42
N THR A 45 -6.55 -20.82 9.03
CA THR A 45 -5.09 -20.89 8.82
C THR A 45 -4.60 -19.45 8.83
N TYR A 46 -3.69 -19.15 9.74
CA TYR A 46 -2.92 -17.91 9.81
C TYR A 46 -2.38 -17.59 8.42
N ARG A 47 -3.02 -16.64 7.73
CA ARG A 47 -2.59 -16.14 6.43
C ARG A 47 -2.23 -14.68 6.60
N ILE A 48 -0.92 -14.45 6.69
CA ILE A 48 -0.32 -13.12 6.60
C ILE A 48 -0.97 -12.37 5.44
N TRP A 49 -1.46 -11.18 5.73
CA TRP A 49 -2.20 -10.35 4.79
C TRP A 49 -1.38 -10.14 3.51
N ARG A 50 -1.97 -10.50 2.38
CA ARG A 50 -1.39 -10.21 1.06
C ARG A 50 -1.50 -8.70 0.85
N GLN A 51 -0.37 -8.01 0.91
CA GLN A 51 -0.24 -6.63 0.45
C GLN A 51 -0.71 -6.60 -1.01
N LYS A 52 -1.85 -5.95 -1.29
CA LYS A 52 -2.21 -5.62 -2.68
C LYS A 52 -1.36 -4.42 -3.08
N SER A 53 -0.15 -4.70 -3.55
CA SER A 53 0.64 -3.72 -4.29
C SER A 53 -0.13 -3.34 -5.55
N VAL A 54 -0.58 -2.09 -5.61
CA VAL A 54 -1.14 -1.51 -6.83
C VAL A 54 0.05 -1.31 -7.77
N LYS A 55 0.24 -2.24 -8.70
CA LYS A 55 1.22 -2.11 -9.78
C LYS A 55 0.65 -1.09 -10.77
N TRP A 56 1.09 0.17 -10.65
CA TRP A 56 0.92 1.14 -11.71
C TRP A 56 1.69 0.64 -12.95
N ARG A 57 0.96 0.22 -13.99
CA ARG A 57 1.53 0.21 -15.34
C ARG A 57 1.61 1.66 -15.78
N ARG A 58 2.82 2.15 -16.04
CA ARG A 58 3.00 3.34 -16.86
C ARG A 58 2.42 3.04 -18.25
N CYS A 59 1.56 3.93 -18.73
CA CYS A 59 1.66 4.37 -20.12
C CYS A 59 2.64 5.54 -20.14
#